data_AF-A0A7S3QM61-F1
#
_entry.id   AF-A0A7S3QM61-F1
#
_cell.length_a   1.000
_cell.length_b   1.000
_cell.length_c   1.000
_cell.angle_alpha   90.00
_cell.angle_beta   90.00
_cell.angle_gamma   90.00
#
_symmetry.space_group_name_H-M   'P 1'
#
loop_
_entity.id
_entity.type
_entity.pdbx_description
1 polymer ?
#
loop_
_entity_poly.entity_id
_entity_poly.type
_entity_poly.pdbx_seq_one_letter_code
_entity_poly.pdbx_strand_id
1 'polypeptide(L)'
;RSLAQISVLPALQPLEPPSVEWLWEFLADLQPHKPQVGLDDRLDPYFREGKVQTARQLIAEGSITATRNFAKFGCPHGCRAGVWEAALGLSQGGDKKGMHKEFECLIAEACAQQLLADVWLCAEMATVHDSEHFFLFEEMLRAVTLAFLRDPRVGPHCSVQPNPVLSAPLNPDAAASPVCTAAAVATAATESEGQQNKGQQSNVGKADIMSDSDAYTTCPYPPCGVLAPQGSILLAAPLCFMYGNPAAVYRMHRALYCRFWCKLHTLSPVGLPSPALPMLLRTYEDLLQTLDP
;
A
#
# COMPACT_ATOMS: atom_id res chain seq x y z
N ARG A 1 -30.10 24.10 3.04
CA ARG A 1 -29.27 23.30 3.97
C ARG A 1 -27.88 23.93 3.98
N SER A 2 -27.38 24.35 5.14
CA SER A 2 -26.13 25.13 5.24
C SER A 2 -24.93 24.21 5.12
N LEU A 3 -23.95 24.58 4.27
CA LEU A 3 -22.66 23.89 4.13
C LEU A 3 -21.82 23.96 5.42
N ALA A 4 -22.23 24.76 6.41
CA ALA A 4 -21.60 24.85 7.73
C ALA A 4 -21.78 23.58 8.60
N GLN A 5 -22.57 22.59 8.15
CA GLN A 5 -22.70 21.29 8.81
C GLN A 5 -21.65 20.26 8.36
N ILE A 6 -20.74 20.63 7.44
CA ILE A 6 -19.57 19.82 7.10
C ILE A 6 -18.55 20.01 8.21
N SER A 7 -18.73 19.23 9.27
CA SER A 7 -17.84 19.23 10.42
C SER A 7 -16.48 18.64 10.02
N VAL A 8 -15.43 19.31 10.51
CA VAL A 8 -14.12 18.76 10.87
C VAL A 8 -13.08 18.66 9.76
N LEU A 9 -12.57 19.82 9.31
CA LEU A 9 -11.12 19.91 9.18
C LEU A 9 -10.55 20.17 10.57
N PRO A 10 -9.62 19.35 11.07
CA PRO A 10 -8.96 19.63 12.35
C PRO A 10 -8.32 21.01 12.29
N ALA A 11 -8.31 21.73 13.41
CA ALA A 11 -7.59 22.99 13.51
C ALA A 11 -6.14 22.77 13.09
N LEU A 12 -5.61 23.63 12.21
CA LEU A 12 -4.20 23.61 11.83
C LEU A 12 -3.37 23.82 13.10
N GLN A 13 -2.86 22.73 13.67
CA GLN A 13 -1.86 22.84 14.72
C GLN A 13 -0.60 23.45 14.09
N PRO A 14 0.04 24.43 14.76
CA PRO A 14 1.34 24.90 14.32
C PRO A 14 2.30 23.70 14.35
N LEU A 15 2.76 23.28 13.19
CA LEU A 15 3.76 22.24 13.05
C LEU A 15 5.12 22.93 12.99
N GLU A 16 6.06 22.47 13.81
CA GLU A 16 7.44 22.96 13.77
C GLU A 16 8.24 22.14 12.76
N PRO A 17 8.97 22.79 11.84
CA PRO A 17 9.82 22.08 10.91
C PRO A 17 10.97 21.38 11.66
N PRO A 18 11.37 20.17 11.25
CA PRO A 18 12.52 19.48 11.83
C PRO A 18 13.78 20.35 11.65
N SER A 19 14.70 20.31 12.60
CA SER A 19 15.98 21.01 12.40
C SER A 19 16.87 20.27 11.39
N VAL A 20 17.82 21.00 10.80
CA VAL A 20 18.78 20.42 9.86
C VAL A 20 19.66 19.39 10.58
N GLU A 21 20.10 19.68 11.80
CA GLU A 21 20.91 18.75 12.60
C GLU A 21 20.16 17.44 12.85
N TRP A 22 18.87 17.54 13.19
CA TRP A 22 18.03 16.37 13.37
C TRP A 22 17.92 15.55 12.08
N LEU A 23 17.76 16.19 10.91
CA LEU A 23 17.72 15.50 9.62
C LEU A 23 19.03 14.78 9.30
N TRP A 24 20.17 15.37 9.67
CA TRP A 24 21.49 14.76 9.48
C TRP A 24 21.67 13.50 10.34
N GLU A 25 21.21 13.53 11.58
CA GLU A 25 21.19 12.36 12.47
C GLU A 25 20.22 11.29 11.96
N PHE A 26 19.01 11.69 11.58
CA PHE A 26 17.98 10.79 11.06
C PHE A 26 18.41 10.09 9.76
N LEU A 27 19.07 10.83 8.86
CA LEU A 27 19.58 10.33 7.57
C LEU A 27 21.07 9.97 7.63
N ALA A 28 21.63 9.70 8.81
CA ALA A 28 23.03 9.33 8.96
C ALA A 28 23.39 8.06 8.15
N ASP A 29 22.42 7.22 7.83
CA ASP A 29 22.55 6.05 6.95
C ASP A 29 22.81 6.42 5.48
N LEU A 30 22.42 7.59 5.01
CA LEU A 30 22.52 8.00 3.60
C LEU A 30 23.66 9.00 3.32
N GLN A 31 24.60 9.13 4.26
CA GLN A 31 25.72 10.05 4.13
C GLN A 31 26.62 9.71 2.92
N PRO A 32 27.24 10.70 2.26
CA PRO A 32 27.99 10.49 1.00
C PRO A 32 29.15 9.50 1.08
N HIS A 33 29.74 9.31 2.27
CA HIS A 33 30.85 8.38 2.47
C HIS A 33 30.41 6.91 2.60
N LYS A 34 29.09 6.65 2.69
CA LYS A 34 28.54 5.29 2.73
C LYS A 34 28.26 4.83 1.30
N PRO A 35 28.85 3.71 0.86
CA PRO A 35 28.72 3.28 -0.53
C PRO A 35 27.31 2.73 -0.83
N GLN A 36 26.78 3.11 -1.98
CA GLN A 36 25.41 2.85 -2.42
C GLN A 36 25.36 2.12 -3.75
N VAL A 37 24.42 1.18 -3.86
CA VAL A 37 24.16 0.47 -5.12
C VAL A 37 23.42 1.40 -6.09
N GLY A 38 23.94 1.54 -7.32
CA GLY A 38 23.48 2.48 -8.34
C GLY A 38 24.43 3.67 -8.55
N LEU A 39 25.32 3.93 -7.59
CA LEU A 39 26.36 4.97 -7.66
C LEU A 39 27.75 4.32 -7.69
N ASP A 40 28.12 3.63 -6.61
CA ASP A 40 29.49 3.12 -6.40
C ASP A 40 29.72 1.75 -7.05
N ASP A 41 28.66 0.99 -7.31
CA ASP A 41 28.73 -0.32 -7.97
C ASP A 41 29.19 -0.26 -9.44
N ARG A 42 29.14 0.94 -10.04
CA ARG A 42 29.74 1.21 -11.35
C ARG A 42 31.25 1.42 -11.27
N LEU A 43 31.74 1.90 -10.13
CA LEU A 43 33.13 2.29 -9.91
C LEU A 43 33.95 1.15 -9.28
N ASP A 44 33.33 0.33 -8.45
CA ASP A 44 33.97 -0.78 -7.74
C ASP A 44 33.27 -2.13 -7.99
N PRO A 45 33.86 -3.01 -8.84
CA PRO A 45 33.34 -4.37 -9.08
C PRO A 45 33.30 -5.26 -7.83
N TYR A 46 34.26 -5.13 -6.91
CA TYR A 46 34.30 -5.94 -5.69
C TYR A 46 33.15 -5.57 -4.75
N PHE A 47 32.88 -4.27 -4.63
CA PHE A 47 31.70 -3.79 -3.91
C PHE A 47 30.41 -4.36 -4.51
N ARG A 48 30.29 -4.33 -5.85
CA ARG A 48 29.13 -4.88 -6.55
C ARG A 48 28.94 -6.37 -6.28
N GLU A 49 29.98 -7.18 -6.43
CA GLU A 49 29.94 -8.63 -6.22
C GLU A 49 29.62 -8.97 -4.76
N GLY A 50 30.27 -8.28 -3.82
CA GLY A 50 29.98 -8.41 -2.39
C GLY A 50 28.52 -8.10 -2.08
N LYS A 51 27.95 -7.02 -2.63
CA LYS A 51 26.53 -6.67 -2.46
C LYS A 51 25.59 -7.73 -3.04
N VAL A 52 25.91 -8.30 -4.20
CA VAL A 52 25.11 -9.38 -4.80
C VAL A 52 25.13 -10.63 -3.92
N GLN A 53 26.30 -11.00 -3.39
CA GLN A 53 26.42 -12.18 -2.54
C GLN A 53 25.68 -12.00 -1.21
N THR A 54 25.81 -10.85 -0.56
CA THR A 54 25.06 -10.50 0.65
C THR A 54 23.55 -10.49 0.38
N ALA A 55 23.10 -9.95 -0.75
CA ALA A 55 21.68 -9.96 -1.11
C ALA A 55 21.13 -11.39 -1.23
N ARG A 56 21.88 -12.30 -1.87
CA ARG A 56 21.48 -13.72 -2.01
C ARG A 56 21.41 -14.42 -0.65
N GLN A 57 22.34 -14.14 0.25
CA GLN A 57 22.33 -14.69 1.61
C GLN A 57 21.11 -14.21 2.40
N LEU A 58 20.81 -12.91 2.35
CA LEU A 58 19.64 -12.34 3.04
C LEU A 58 18.31 -12.89 2.50
N ILE A 59 18.21 -13.07 1.18
CA ILE A 59 17.05 -13.70 0.55
C ILE A 59 16.87 -15.14 1.06
N ALA A 60 17.97 -15.91 1.18
CA ALA A 60 17.93 -17.27 1.68
C ALA A 60 17.61 -17.35 3.18
N GLU A 61 18.10 -16.40 3.98
CA GLU A 61 17.81 -16.29 5.41
C GLU A 61 16.34 -15.89 5.67
N GLY A 62 15.77 -15.03 4.82
CA GLY A 62 14.38 -14.57 4.95
C GLY A 62 14.13 -13.57 6.09
N SER A 63 15.19 -13.00 6.67
CA SER A 63 15.09 -12.02 7.75
C SER A 63 14.55 -10.68 7.23
N ILE A 64 13.32 -10.32 7.63
CA ILE A 64 12.63 -9.10 7.20
C ILE A 64 13.44 -7.85 7.59
N THR A 65 13.88 -7.77 8.85
CA THR A 65 14.57 -6.59 9.39
C THR A 65 15.94 -6.39 8.74
N ALA A 66 16.72 -7.46 8.60
CA ALA A 66 18.03 -7.40 7.95
C ALA A 66 17.90 -6.99 6.47
N THR A 67 16.92 -7.55 5.77
CA THR A 67 16.66 -7.22 4.36
C THR A 67 16.20 -5.77 4.17
N ARG A 68 15.36 -5.24 5.07
CA ARG A 68 14.96 -3.82 5.04
C ARG A 68 16.15 -2.90 5.29
N ASN A 69 17.00 -3.21 6.26
CA ASN A 69 18.21 -2.42 6.54
C ASN A 69 19.19 -2.48 5.36
N PHE A 70 19.32 -3.63 4.71
CA PHE A 70 20.11 -3.77 3.49
C PHE A 70 19.55 -2.90 2.35
N ALA A 71 18.24 -2.91 2.13
CA ALA A 71 17.58 -2.19 1.04
C ALA A 71 17.74 -0.66 1.12
N LYS A 72 18.02 -0.10 2.31
CA LYS A 72 18.32 1.34 2.50
C LYS A 72 19.49 1.81 1.63
N PHE A 73 20.47 0.94 1.37
CA PHE A 73 21.70 1.26 0.63
C PHE A 73 21.63 0.85 -0.86
N GLY A 74 20.41 0.64 -1.36
CA GLY A 74 20.15 0.20 -2.72
C GLY A 74 20.18 -1.33 -2.88
N CYS A 75 19.49 -1.80 -3.93
CA CYS A 75 19.34 -3.23 -4.23
C CYS A 75 19.97 -3.55 -5.59
N PRO A 76 20.86 -4.57 -5.69
CA PRO A 76 21.41 -5.01 -6.96
C PRO A 76 20.32 -5.42 -7.96
N HIS A 77 20.49 -5.07 -9.23
CA HIS A 77 19.45 -5.26 -10.27
C HIS A 77 18.86 -6.68 -10.30
N GLY A 78 19.71 -7.72 -10.37
CA GLY A 78 19.27 -9.12 -10.44
C GLY A 78 18.70 -9.71 -9.14
N CYS A 79 18.84 -9.00 -8.02
CA CYS A 79 18.34 -9.47 -6.71
C CYS A 79 17.19 -8.60 -6.19
N ARG A 80 16.85 -7.50 -6.87
CA ARG A 80 15.87 -6.51 -6.40
C ARG A 80 14.52 -7.12 -6.06
N ALA A 81 13.95 -7.93 -6.96
CA ALA A 81 12.68 -8.61 -6.74
C ALA A 81 12.71 -9.47 -5.47
N GLY A 82 13.76 -10.28 -5.32
CA GLY A 82 13.90 -11.16 -4.16
C GLY A 82 14.11 -10.41 -2.85
N VAL A 83 14.93 -9.34 -2.87
CA VAL A 83 15.15 -8.48 -1.70
C VAL A 83 13.85 -7.78 -1.29
N TRP A 84 13.05 -7.27 -2.24
CA TRP A 84 11.78 -6.62 -1.93
C TRP A 84 10.77 -7.60 -1.36
N GLU A 85 10.68 -8.81 -1.93
CA GLU A 85 9.83 -9.88 -1.39
C GLU A 85 10.23 -10.24 0.04
N ALA A 86 11.52 -10.45 0.31
CA ALA A 86 12.01 -10.76 1.64
C ALA A 86 11.81 -9.58 2.64
N ALA A 87 12.02 -8.34 2.22
CA ALA A 87 11.73 -7.14 3.03
C ALA A 87 10.23 -6.96 3.34
N LEU A 88 9.36 -7.51 2.50
CA LEU A 88 7.92 -7.56 2.69
C LEU A 88 7.47 -8.86 3.40
N GLY A 89 8.36 -9.77 3.74
CA GLY A 89 7.99 -11.07 4.30
C GLY A 89 7.07 -11.88 3.37
N LEU A 90 7.17 -11.67 2.05
CA LEU A 90 6.48 -12.48 1.07
C LEU A 90 7.25 -13.79 0.91
N SER A 91 6.57 -14.92 1.11
CA SER A 91 7.21 -16.22 0.95
C SER A 91 7.64 -16.44 -0.50
N GLN A 92 8.96 -16.55 -0.70
CA GLN A 92 9.62 -16.89 -1.98
C GLN A 92 9.14 -18.25 -2.54
N GLY A 93 8.68 -19.15 -1.66
CA GLY A 93 8.10 -20.45 -1.97
C GLY A 93 6.59 -20.54 -1.71
N GLY A 94 5.89 -19.42 -1.53
CA GLY A 94 4.45 -19.41 -1.30
C GLY A 94 3.68 -20.06 -2.45
N ASP A 95 2.41 -20.41 -2.22
CA ASP A 95 1.55 -21.08 -3.20
C ASP A 95 1.31 -20.22 -4.46
N LYS A 96 2.26 -20.26 -5.40
CA LYS A 96 2.20 -19.52 -6.67
C LYS A 96 0.95 -19.87 -7.47
N LYS A 97 0.45 -21.11 -7.33
CA LYS A 97 -0.74 -21.58 -8.04
C LYS A 97 -2.01 -20.98 -7.44
N GLY A 98 -2.15 -21.01 -6.12
CA GLY A 98 -3.26 -20.35 -5.42
C GLY A 98 -3.30 -18.86 -5.73
N MET A 99 -2.14 -18.22 -5.70
CA MET A 99 -2.02 -16.79 -6.03
C MET A 99 -2.40 -16.43 -7.46
N HIS A 100 -1.95 -17.23 -8.43
CA HIS A 100 -2.35 -17.04 -9.82
C HIS A 100 -3.86 -17.22 -9.96
N LYS A 101 -4.44 -18.24 -9.33
CA LYS A 101 -5.88 -18.47 -9.32
C LYS A 101 -6.65 -17.31 -8.70
N GLU A 102 -6.18 -16.75 -7.58
CA GLU A 102 -6.79 -15.56 -6.97
C GLU A 102 -6.79 -14.36 -7.92
N PHE A 103 -5.66 -14.12 -8.60
CA PHE A 103 -5.56 -13.05 -9.60
C PHE A 103 -6.54 -13.27 -10.76
N GLU A 104 -6.60 -14.49 -11.33
CA GLU A 104 -7.53 -14.83 -12.40
C GLU A 104 -9.00 -14.63 -11.98
N CYS A 105 -9.36 -14.95 -10.73
CA CYS A 105 -10.70 -14.70 -10.21
C CYS A 105 -11.04 -13.20 -10.19
N LEU A 106 -10.11 -12.34 -9.77
CA LEU A 106 -10.31 -10.88 -9.75
C LEU A 106 -10.45 -10.30 -11.16
N ILE A 107 -9.69 -10.82 -12.13
CA ILE A 107 -9.81 -10.43 -13.54
C ILE A 107 -11.15 -10.90 -14.11
N ALA A 108 -11.56 -12.13 -13.84
CA ALA A 108 -12.85 -12.64 -14.28
C ALA A 108 -14.01 -11.80 -13.74
N GLU A 109 -13.91 -11.34 -12.49
CA GLU A 109 -14.88 -10.41 -11.89
C GLU A 109 -14.88 -9.04 -12.59
N ALA A 110 -13.70 -8.47 -12.87
CA ALA A 110 -13.58 -7.22 -13.63
C ALA A 110 -14.18 -7.32 -15.04
N CYS A 111 -14.02 -8.46 -15.70
CA CYS A 111 -14.64 -8.72 -17.00
C CYS A 111 -16.17 -8.91 -16.91
N ALA A 112 -16.66 -9.52 -15.83
CA ALA A 112 -18.08 -9.77 -15.63
C ALA A 112 -18.85 -8.51 -15.25
N GLN A 113 -18.21 -7.59 -14.52
CA GLN A 113 -18.84 -6.37 -14.01
C GLN A 113 -17.94 -5.15 -14.21
N GLN A 114 -18.39 -4.20 -15.03
CA GLN A 114 -17.75 -2.90 -15.18
C GLN A 114 -18.13 -1.96 -14.02
N LEU A 115 -17.12 -1.32 -13.42
CA LEU A 115 -17.30 -0.29 -12.39
C LEU A 115 -16.95 1.09 -12.97
N LEU A 116 -17.46 2.16 -12.35
CA LEU A 116 -17.04 3.54 -12.69
C LEU A 116 -15.52 3.73 -12.50
N ALA A 117 -14.91 2.99 -11.56
CA ALA A 117 -13.45 3.00 -11.37
C ALA A 117 -12.69 2.50 -12.61
N ASP A 118 -13.30 1.66 -13.45
CA ASP A 118 -12.65 1.18 -14.68
C ASP A 118 -12.65 2.26 -15.77
N VAL A 119 -13.69 3.10 -15.81
CA VAL A 119 -13.73 4.25 -16.72
C VAL A 119 -12.61 5.24 -16.37
N TRP A 120 -12.37 5.44 -15.07
CA TRP A 120 -11.25 6.26 -14.60
C TRP A 120 -9.91 5.65 -14.98
N LEU A 121 -9.77 4.33 -14.82
CA LEU A 121 -8.58 3.61 -15.29
C LEU A 121 -8.35 3.83 -16.78
N CYS A 122 -9.37 3.74 -17.63
CA CYS A 122 -9.22 3.99 -19.08
C CYS A 122 -8.60 5.38 -19.37
N ALA A 123 -9.00 6.40 -18.62
CA ALA A 123 -8.41 7.74 -18.76
C ALA A 123 -6.95 7.78 -18.25
N GLU A 124 -6.65 7.12 -17.13
CA GLU A 124 -5.28 7.01 -16.61
C GLU A 124 -4.35 6.25 -17.56
N MET A 125 -4.86 5.21 -18.23
CA MET A 125 -4.08 4.35 -19.13
C MET A 125 -3.44 5.11 -20.28
N ALA A 126 -4.02 6.25 -20.70
CA ALA A 126 -3.41 7.12 -21.71
C ALA A 126 -1.99 7.56 -21.32
N THR A 127 -1.74 7.82 -20.02
CA THR A 127 -0.40 8.18 -19.53
C THR A 127 0.63 7.06 -19.68
N VAL A 128 0.20 5.80 -19.63
CA VAL A 128 1.05 4.63 -19.83
C VAL A 128 1.25 4.37 -21.32
N HIS A 129 0.19 4.48 -22.11
CA HIS A 129 0.21 4.32 -23.55
C HIS A 129 1.18 5.30 -24.23
N ASP A 130 1.12 6.57 -23.81
CA ASP A 130 1.98 7.63 -24.35
C ASP A 130 3.40 7.63 -23.75
N SER A 131 3.69 6.75 -22.79
CA SER A 131 5.00 6.70 -22.13
C SER A 131 6.02 5.92 -22.96
N GLU A 132 7.14 6.55 -23.28
CA GLU A 132 8.29 5.91 -23.96
C GLU A 132 8.82 4.65 -23.25
N HIS A 133 8.62 4.57 -21.92
CA HIS A 133 9.19 3.50 -21.10
C HIS A 133 8.20 2.41 -20.71
N PHE A 134 6.89 2.73 -20.68
CA PHE A 134 5.88 1.84 -20.09
C PHE A 134 4.81 1.36 -21.07
N PHE A 135 4.77 1.85 -22.31
CA PHE A 135 3.78 1.42 -23.31
C PHE A 135 3.74 -0.10 -23.52
N LEU A 136 4.89 -0.78 -23.42
CA LEU A 136 4.99 -2.24 -23.55
C LEU A 136 4.22 -3.02 -22.47
N PHE A 137 3.94 -2.38 -21.34
CA PHE A 137 3.28 -2.99 -20.19
C PHE A 137 1.82 -2.59 -20.06
N GLU A 138 1.25 -1.91 -21.05
CA GLU A 138 -0.12 -1.39 -21.01
C GLU A 138 -1.13 -2.47 -20.57
N GLU A 139 -1.10 -3.63 -21.21
CA GLU A 139 -2.01 -4.75 -20.90
C GLU A 139 -1.81 -5.28 -19.48
N MET A 140 -0.56 -5.48 -19.09
CA MET A 140 -0.20 -6.00 -17.77
C MET A 140 -0.60 -5.01 -16.66
N LEU A 141 -0.36 -3.71 -16.86
CA LEU A 141 -0.73 -2.67 -15.91
C LEU A 141 -2.24 -2.49 -15.80
N ARG A 142 -2.96 -2.63 -16.91
CA ARG A 142 -4.42 -2.61 -16.91
C ARG A 142 -4.98 -3.79 -16.11
N ALA A 143 -4.49 -5.00 -16.35
CA ALA A 143 -4.90 -6.19 -15.60
C ALA A 143 -4.59 -6.06 -14.10
N VAL A 144 -3.37 -5.65 -13.75
CA VAL A 144 -2.96 -5.44 -12.35
C VAL A 144 -3.85 -4.42 -11.64
N THR A 145 -4.14 -3.30 -12.30
CA THR A 145 -4.95 -2.23 -11.72
C THR A 145 -6.42 -2.63 -11.58
N LEU A 146 -6.99 -3.31 -12.58
CA LEU A 146 -8.35 -3.86 -12.48
C LEU A 146 -8.47 -4.86 -11.33
N ALA A 147 -7.52 -5.80 -11.22
CA ALA A 147 -7.50 -6.76 -10.11
C ALA A 147 -7.37 -6.05 -8.75
N PHE A 148 -6.57 -4.98 -8.67
CA PHE A 148 -6.45 -4.17 -7.48
C PHE A 148 -7.75 -3.48 -7.11
N LEU A 149 -8.48 -2.90 -8.07
CA LEU A 149 -9.78 -2.25 -7.82
C LEU A 149 -10.84 -3.23 -7.31
N ARG A 150 -10.76 -4.51 -7.70
CA ARG A 150 -11.70 -5.56 -7.29
C ARG A 150 -11.37 -6.25 -5.97
N ASP A 151 -10.14 -6.16 -5.47
CA ASP A 151 -9.74 -6.93 -4.29
C ASP A 151 -10.26 -6.30 -2.97
N PRO A 152 -11.28 -6.88 -2.32
CA PRO A 152 -11.84 -6.34 -1.08
C PRO A 152 -10.88 -6.42 0.10
N ARG A 153 -9.79 -7.19 -0.04
CA ARG A 153 -8.78 -7.36 1.01
C ARG A 153 -7.83 -6.17 1.09
N VAL A 154 -7.80 -5.25 0.12
CA VAL A 154 -6.84 -4.12 0.14
C VAL A 154 -7.13 -3.18 1.30
N GLY A 155 -8.32 -2.60 1.35
CA GLY A 155 -8.71 -1.59 2.36
C GLY A 155 -8.42 -2.01 3.81
N PRO A 156 -8.88 -3.20 4.26
CA PRO A 156 -8.61 -3.68 5.62
C PRO A 156 -7.13 -3.91 5.95
N HIS A 157 -6.29 -4.19 4.93
CA HIS A 157 -4.86 -4.44 5.13
C HIS A 157 -4.01 -3.18 4.99
N CYS A 158 -4.60 -2.03 4.64
CA CYS A 158 -3.89 -0.76 4.55
C CYS A 158 -3.43 -0.27 5.93
N SER A 159 -2.14 0.07 6.05
CA SER A 159 -1.53 0.57 7.29
C SER A 159 -2.10 1.93 7.72
N VAL A 160 -2.64 2.67 6.77
CA VAL A 160 -3.39 3.92 6.96
C VAL A 160 -4.60 3.85 6.05
N GLN A 161 -5.77 4.19 6.57
CA GLN A 161 -7.00 4.18 5.79
C GLN A 161 -6.93 5.28 4.71
N PRO A 162 -7.05 4.94 3.42
CA PRO A 162 -7.11 5.94 2.37
C PRO A 162 -8.39 6.80 2.51
N ASN A 163 -8.25 8.11 2.31
CA ASN A 163 -9.30 9.14 2.44
C ASN A 163 -10.59 8.82 1.64
N PRO A 164 -11.74 9.41 2.01
CA PRO A 164 -12.94 8.70 2.43
C PRO A 164 -13.41 7.62 1.45
N VAL A 165 -13.63 6.42 2.01
CA VAL A 165 -14.29 5.31 1.35
C VAL A 165 -15.70 5.71 0.95
N LEU A 166 -16.04 5.59 -0.33
CA LEU A 166 -17.43 5.68 -0.75
C LEU A 166 -18.12 4.39 -0.31
N SER A 167 -19.05 4.47 0.63
CA SER A 167 -19.81 3.32 1.09
C SER A 167 -21.29 3.47 0.75
N ALA A 168 -21.88 2.44 0.15
CA ALA A 168 -23.32 2.35 0.01
C ALA A 168 -23.92 1.62 1.23
N PRO A 169 -25.00 2.13 1.86
CA PRO A 169 -25.74 1.34 2.84
C PRO A 169 -26.44 0.18 2.10
N LEU A 170 -26.12 -1.06 2.45
CA LEU A 170 -26.82 -2.22 1.90
C LEU A 170 -28.18 -2.38 2.57
N ASN A 171 -29.24 -2.48 1.77
CA ASN A 171 -30.51 -3.03 2.23
C ASN A 171 -30.31 -4.54 2.50
N PRO A 172 -30.92 -5.10 3.56
CA PRO A 172 -30.74 -6.50 3.94
C PRO A 172 -31.16 -7.50 2.85
N ASP A 173 -32.01 -7.10 1.91
CA ASP A 173 -32.48 -7.94 0.79
C ASP A 173 -31.50 -8.03 -0.39
N ALA A 174 -30.45 -7.20 -0.43
CA ALA A 174 -29.47 -7.14 -1.53
C ALA A 174 -28.22 -8.02 -1.32
N ALA A 175 -28.16 -8.79 -0.23
CA ALA A 175 -27.04 -9.65 0.17
C ALA A 175 -26.68 -10.78 -0.83
N ALA A 176 -27.44 -10.92 -1.93
CA ALA A 176 -27.19 -11.89 -2.99
C ALA A 176 -26.18 -11.42 -4.06
N SER A 177 -25.65 -10.19 -3.98
CA SER A 177 -24.61 -9.72 -4.91
C SER A 177 -23.21 -10.19 -4.47
N PRO A 178 -22.40 -10.80 -5.35
CA PRO A 178 -21.11 -11.42 -5.01
C PRO A 178 -20.09 -10.44 -4.40
N VAL A 179 -20.23 -9.14 -4.68
CA VAL A 179 -19.39 -8.06 -4.12
C VAL A 179 -19.53 -7.94 -2.60
N CYS A 180 -20.71 -8.24 -2.05
CA CYS A 180 -21.02 -8.04 -0.63
C CYS A 180 -20.58 -9.23 0.25
N THR A 181 -20.58 -10.44 -0.31
CA THR A 181 -20.22 -11.66 0.44
C THR A 181 -18.73 -11.69 0.76
N ALA A 182 -17.86 -11.19 -0.12
CA ALA A 182 -16.41 -11.15 0.11
C ALA A 182 -15.98 -10.05 1.10
N ALA A 183 -16.63 -8.88 1.06
CA ALA A 183 -16.38 -7.79 2.01
C ALA A 183 -16.86 -8.14 3.43
N ALA A 184 -18.04 -8.76 3.58
CA ALA A 184 -18.55 -9.20 4.88
C ALA A 184 -17.70 -10.32 5.52
N VAL A 185 -17.18 -11.27 4.70
CA VAL A 185 -16.31 -12.36 5.17
C VAL A 185 -14.93 -11.85 5.60
N ALA A 186 -14.39 -10.82 4.94
CA ALA A 186 -13.10 -10.23 5.31
C ALA A 186 -13.15 -9.51 6.67
N THR A 187 -14.26 -8.84 6.99
CA THR A 187 -14.46 -8.16 8.29
C THR A 187 -14.71 -9.15 9.43
N ALA A 188 -15.39 -10.29 9.16
CA ALA A 188 -15.65 -11.32 10.16
C ALA A 188 -14.41 -12.16 10.54
N ALA A 189 -13.46 -12.36 9.62
CA ALA A 189 -12.25 -13.13 9.87
C ALA A 189 -11.28 -12.46 10.87
N THR A 190 -11.41 -11.14 11.10
CA THR A 190 -10.60 -10.40 12.08
C THR A 190 -11.10 -10.49 13.53
N GLU A 191 -12.32 -10.96 13.78
CA GLU A 191 -12.90 -11.02 15.13
C GLU A 191 -12.60 -12.34 15.88
N SER A 192 -11.99 -13.33 15.23
CA SER A 192 -11.85 -14.70 15.77
C SER A 192 -10.44 -15.12 16.20
N GLU A 193 -9.46 -14.21 16.25
CA GLU A 193 -8.13 -14.48 16.83
C GLU A 193 -7.93 -13.69 18.13
N GLY A 194 -8.53 -14.17 19.22
CA GLY A 194 -8.36 -13.57 20.55
C GLY A 194 -8.97 -14.37 21.72
N GLN A 195 -8.13 -15.20 22.35
CA GLN A 195 -8.18 -15.64 23.76
C GLN A 195 -9.13 -16.78 24.20
N GLN A 196 -8.51 -17.94 24.45
CA GLN A 196 -8.93 -18.93 25.44
C GLN A 196 -8.71 -18.36 26.87
N ASN A 197 -9.73 -18.37 27.75
CA ASN A 197 -9.56 -18.83 29.14
C ASN A 197 -10.88 -19.10 29.90
N LYS A 198 -10.77 -20.03 30.86
CA LYS A 198 -11.80 -20.61 31.73
C LYS A 198 -12.42 -19.63 32.74
N GLY A 199 -13.69 -19.87 33.10
CA GLY A 199 -14.14 -19.83 34.50
C GLY A 199 -15.32 -18.90 34.87
N GLN A 200 -16.35 -19.54 35.45
CA GLN A 200 -17.33 -19.05 36.43
C GLN A 200 -18.57 -18.25 36.00
N GLN A 201 -19.72 -18.84 36.37
CA GLN A 201 -21.07 -18.29 36.40
C GLN A 201 -21.26 -17.33 37.58
N SER A 202 -22.01 -16.25 37.36
CA SER A 202 -23.00 -15.76 38.33
C SER A 202 -24.02 -14.84 37.65
N ASN A 203 -25.31 -15.14 37.85
CA ASN A 203 -26.47 -14.32 37.48
C ASN A 203 -26.48 -12.96 38.19
N VAL A 204 -27.09 -11.95 37.55
CA VAL A 204 -28.18 -11.08 38.06
C VAL A 204 -28.25 -9.81 37.20
N GLY A 205 -29.46 -9.41 36.78
CA GLY A 205 -29.75 -8.03 36.37
C GLY A 205 -30.29 -7.86 34.95
N LYS A 206 -31.58 -8.20 34.79
CA LYS A 206 -32.39 -7.82 33.62
C LYS A 206 -32.59 -6.30 33.63
N ALA A 207 -32.12 -5.61 32.60
CA ALA A 207 -32.54 -4.25 32.26
C ALA A 207 -32.75 -4.20 30.76
N ASP A 208 -34.02 -4.04 30.37
CA ASP A 208 -34.47 -3.88 29.00
C ASP A 208 -33.82 -2.64 28.39
N ILE A 209 -32.90 -2.82 27.44
CA ILE A 209 -32.53 -1.80 26.46
C ILE A 209 -32.77 -2.43 25.09
N MET A 210 -33.83 -1.99 24.43
CA MET A 210 -34.07 -2.24 23.01
C MET A 210 -32.89 -1.65 22.23
N SER A 211 -31.98 -2.50 21.77
CA SER A 211 -30.97 -2.14 20.78
C SER A 211 -31.45 -2.64 19.41
N ASP A 212 -32.32 -1.84 18.78
CA ASP A 212 -32.45 -1.82 17.33
C ASP A 212 -31.13 -1.25 16.78
N SER A 213 -30.15 -2.12 16.55
CA SER A 213 -29.01 -1.80 15.70
C SER A 213 -29.03 -2.77 14.54
N ASP A 214 -29.91 -2.47 13.57
CA ASP A 214 -29.76 -2.97 12.22
C ASP A 214 -28.37 -2.56 11.71
N ALA A 215 -27.40 -3.46 11.85
CA ALA A 215 -26.05 -3.27 11.36
C ALA A 215 -26.10 -3.33 9.83
N TYR A 216 -26.37 -2.18 9.20
CA TYR A 216 -26.21 -2.00 7.77
C TYR A 216 -24.76 -2.35 7.42
N THR A 217 -24.58 -3.45 6.70
CA THR A 217 -23.25 -3.82 6.20
C THR A 217 -22.90 -2.79 5.13
N THR A 218 -21.87 -1.98 5.36
CA THR A 218 -21.39 -1.02 4.36
C THR A 218 -20.44 -1.72 3.40
N CYS A 219 -20.73 -1.65 2.10
CA CYS A 219 -19.80 -2.14 1.09
C CYS A 219 -18.94 -0.97 0.58
N PRO A 220 -17.59 -1.05 0.68
CA PRO A 220 -16.72 -0.05 0.09
C PRO A 220 -16.83 -0.06 -1.44
N TYR A 221 -16.74 1.13 -2.03
CA TYR A 221 -16.69 1.36 -3.46
C TYR A 221 -15.46 2.22 -3.81
N PRO A 222 -14.60 1.77 -4.75
CA PRO A 222 -14.55 0.43 -5.34
C PRO A 222 -14.32 -0.66 -4.27
N PRO A 223 -14.50 -1.97 -4.58
CA PRO A 223 -14.36 -3.05 -3.61
C PRO A 223 -13.09 -2.98 -2.77
N CYS A 224 -11.98 -2.53 -3.34
CA CYS A 224 -10.71 -2.35 -2.62
C CYS A 224 -10.69 -1.24 -1.56
N GLY A 225 -11.69 -0.37 -1.53
CA GLY A 225 -11.79 0.77 -0.63
C GLY A 225 -10.86 1.94 -0.98
N VAL A 226 -10.27 1.92 -2.19
CA VAL A 226 -9.30 2.93 -2.63
C VAL A 226 -9.80 3.66 -3.87
N LEU A 227 -10.03 4.97 -3.76
CA LEU A 227 -10.14 5.85 -4.91
C LEU A 227 -8.74 6.29 -5.32
N ALA A 228 -8.14 5.59 -6.27
CA ALA A 228 -6.77 5.87 -6.67
C ALA A 228 -6.69 7.26 -7.33
N PRO A 229 -5.81 8.17 -6.87
CA PRO A 229 -5.64 9.47 -7.49
C PRO A 229 -4.89 9.34 -8.83
N GLN A 230 -4.92 10.40 -9.63
CA GLN A 230 -4.22 10.43 -10.90
C GLN A 230 -2.72 10.13 -10.73
N GLY A 231 -2.15 9.29 -11.60
CA GLY A 231 -0.78 8.81 -11.55
C GLY A 231 -0.57 7.55 -10.71
N SER A 232 -1.61 6.97 -10.11
CA SER A 232 -1.48 5.78 -9.26
C SER A 232 -0.89 4.57 -9.98
N ILE A 233 -1.24 4.40 -11.26
CA ILE A 233 -0.76 3.31 -12.11
C ILE A 233 0.77 3.34 -12.30
N LEU A 234 1.37 4.53 -12.22
CA LEU A 234 2.82 4.69 -12.37
C LEU A 234 3.61 4.15 -11.17
N LEU A 235 2.97 3.92 -10.02
CA LEU A 235 3.57 3.20 -8.90
C LEU A 235 3.81 1.72 -9.25
N ALA A 236 2.89 1.12 -10.03
CA ALA A 236 2.98 -0.26 -10.46
C ALA A 236 3.93 -0.45 -11.66
N ALA A 237 4.08 0.56 -12.52
CA ALA A 237 4.81 0.46 -13.79
C ALA A 237 6.26 -0.08 -13.67
N PRO A 238 7.09 0.35 -12.69
CA PRO A 238 8.44 -0.19 -12.53
C PRO A 238 8.47 -1.68 -12.16
N LEU A 239 7.41 -2.21 -11.54
CA LEU A 239 7.34 -3.63 -11.14
C LEU A 239 7.28 -4.55 -12.38
N CYS A 240 6.76 -4.05 -13.50
CA CYS A 240 6.68 -4.79 -14.76
C CYS A 240 8.07 -5.15 -15.35
N PHE A 241 9.11 -4.38 -15.02
CA PHE A 241 10.49 -4.73 -15.39
C PHE A 241 11.09 -5.81 -14.47
N MET A 242 10.54 -5.98 -13.27
CA MET A 242 11.05 -6.92 -12.26
C MET A 242 10.36 -8.28 -12.32
N TYR A 243 9.11 -8.32 -12.81
CA TYR A 243 8.27 -9.51 -12.81
C TYR A 243 7.70 -9.76 -14.20
N GLY A 244 7.89 -10.97 -14.72
CA GLY A 244 7.36 -11.35 -16.03
C GLY A 244 5.89 -11.79 -16.03
N ASN A 245 5.21 -11.85 -14.89
CA ASN A 245 3.83 -12.32 -14.76
C ASN A 245 2.97 -11.27 -14.04
N PRO A 246 1.79 -10.90 -14.58
CA PRO A 246 0.89 -9.91 -13.97
C PRO A 246 0.44 -10.29 -12.55
N ALA A 247 0.24 -11.57 -12.23
CA ALA A 247 -0.12 -12.01 -10.89
C ALA A 247 1.00 -11.73 -9.86
N ALA A 248 2.27 -11.84 -10.28
CA ALA A 248 3.41 -11.52 -9.44
C ALA A 248 3.55 -10.00 -9.25
N VAL A 249 3.35 -9.22 -10.32
CA VAL A 249 3.28 -7.75 -10.24
C VAL A 249 2.17 -7.33 -9.28
N TYR A 250 0.97 -7.88 -9.42
CA TYR A 250 -0.17 -7.61 -8.56
C TYR A 250 0.10 -7.96 -7.09
N ARG A 251 0.71 -9.11 -6.81
CA ARG A 251 1.14 -9.48 -5.45
C ARG A 251 2.02 -8.40 -4.83
N MET A 252 3.05 -7.99 -5.56
CA MET A 252 4.02 -7.02 -5.10
C MET A 252 3.34 -5.65 -4.92
N HIS A 253 2.56 -5.22 -5.91
CA HIS A 253 1.78 -3.98 -5.87
C HIS A 253 0.86 -3.94 -4.65
N ARG A 254 0.05 -4.97 -4.42
CA ARG A 254 -0.85 -5.07 -3.26
C ARG A 254 -0.07 -4.96 -1.95
N ALA A 255 1.03 -5.69 -1.81
CA ALA A 255 1.84 -5.69 -0.59
C ALA A 255 2.51 -4.33 -0.31
N LEU A 256 3.03 -3.67 -1.35
CA LEU A 256 3.62 -2.32 -1.26
C LEU A 256 2.55 -1.29 -0.95
N TYR A 257 1.39 -1.38 -1.60
CA TYR A 257 0.29 -0.45 -1.39
C TYR A 257 -0.22 -0.50 0.03
N CYS A 258 -0.60 -1.69 0.50
CA CYS A 258 -1.15 -1.88 1.84
C CYS A 258 -0.21 -1.40 2.95
N ARG A 259 1.12 -1.46 2.76
CA ARG A 259 2.07 -1.10 3.84
C ARG A 259 2.70 0.28 3.71
N PHE A 260 2.92 0.74 2.49
CA PHE A 260 3.72 1.92 2.21
C PHE A 260 3.01 2.91 1.31
N TRP A 261 2.49 2.50 0.14
CA TRP A 261 1.93 3.48 -0.80
C TRP A 261 0.58 4.06 -0.37
N CYS A 262 -0.20 3.36 0.46
CA CYS A 262 -1.37 3.98 1.11
C CYS A 262 -1.03 5.29 1.83
N LYS A 263 0.19 5.41 2.38
CA LYS A 263 0.67 6.62 3.07
C LYS A 263 1.01 7.77 2.12
N LEU A 264 1.35 7.46 0.85
CA LEU A 264 1.60 8.50 -0.17
C LEU A 264 0.32 9.27 -0.53
N HIS A 265 -0.83 8.66 -0.30
CA HIS A 265 -2.14 9.23 -0.61
C HIS A 265 -2.84 9.82 0.64
N THR A 266 -2.15 9.84 1.78
CA THR A 266 -2.67 10.41 3.02
C THR A 266 -1.73 11.51 3.52
N LEU A 267 -2.24 12.74 3.64
CA LEU A 267 -1.54 13.81 4.32
C LEU A 267 -1.78 13.65 5.84
N SER A 268 -0.78 13.17 6.56
CA SER A 268 -0.82 13.12 8.02
C SER A 268 0.16 14.13 8.62
N PRO A 269 -0.30 15.05 9.49
CA PRO A 269 0.59 15.94 10.22
C PRO A 269 1.30 15.25 11.40
N VAL A 270 0.84 14.05 11.81
CA VAL A 270 1.28 13.34 13.03
C VAL A 270 1.94 11.98 12.70
N GLY A 271 1.86 11.50 11.45
CA GLY A 271 2.19 10.13 11.07
C GLY A 271 3.60 9.93 10.48
N LEU A 272 4.15 8.73 10.70
CA LEU A 272 5.40 8.25 10.11
C LEU A 272 5.35 8.22 8.57
N PRO A 273 6.40 8.67 7.85
CA PRO A 273 7.65 9.17 8.39
C PRO A 273 7.48 10.58 8.98
N SER A 274 7.81 10.74 10.26
CA SER A 274 8.10 12.06 10.82
C SER A 274 9.52 12.40 10.36
N PRO A 275 9.73 13.53 9.68
CA PRO A 275 8.82 14.67 9.55
C PRO A 275 7.85 14.50 8.37
N ALA A 276 6.59 14.90 8.57
CA ALA A 276 5.58 14.87 7.52
C ALA A 276 6.05 15.67 6.29
N LEU A 277 5.67 15.24 5.08
CA LEU A 277 6.12 15.85 3.82
C LEU A 277 6.00 17.40 3.80
N PRO A 278 4.89 18.02 4.26
CA PRO A 278 4.81 19.49 4.32
C PRO A 278 5.91 20.13 5.16
N MET A 279 6.33 19.48 6.25
CA MET A 279 7.40 19.97 7.13
C MET A 279 8.77 19.81 6.50
N LEU A 280 8.99 18.73 5.75
CA LEU A 280 10.20 18.56 4.97
C LEU A 280 10.31 19.60 3.85
N LEU A 281 9.19 19.91 3.17
CA LEU A 281 9.14 20.96 2.16
C LEU A 281 9.45 22.32 2.79
N ARG A 282 8.95 22.60 3.99
CA ARG A 282 9.27 23.83 4.71
C ARG A 282 10.77 23.95 5.03
N THR A 283 11.38 22.89 5.56
CA THR A 283 12.84 22.90 5.79
C THR A 283 13.64 23.08 4.52
N TYR A 284 13.18 22.51 3.41
CA TYR A 284 13.84 22.65 2.12
C TYR A 284 13.72 24.10 1.60
N GLU A 285 12.56 24.72 1.74
CA GLU A 285 12.35 26.14 1.42
C GLU A 285 13.28 27.05 2.23
N ASP A 286 13.31 26.85 3.56
CA ASP A 286 14.19 27.64 4.44
C ASP A 286 15.67 27.45 4.06
N LEU A 287 16.10 26.23 3.72
CA LEU A 287 17.45 25.94 3.22
C LEU A 287 17.73 26.66 1.89
N LEU A 288 16.80 26.61 0.93
CA LEU A 288 16.96 27.30 -0.35
C LEU A 288 17.14 28.80 -0.17
N GLN A 289 16.32 29.43 0.68
CA GLN A 289 16.42 30.88 0.97
C GLN A 289 17.77 31.26 1.61
N THR A 290 18.41 30.35 2.35
CA THR A 290 19.76 30.60 2.89
C THR A 290 20.87 30.50 1.85
N LEU A 291 20.67 29.66 0.81
CA LEU A 291 21.67 29.41 -0.23
C LEU A 291 21.53 30.35 -1.44
N ASP A 292 20.30 30.77 -1.76
CA ASP A 292 19.95 31.67 -2.86
C ASP A 292 18.83 32.65 -2.41
N PRO A 293 19.19 33.80 -1.79
CA PRO A 293 18.26 34.72 -1.15
C PRO A 293 17.50 35.66 -2.10
#